data_AF-A0A534IRI7-F1
#
_entry.id   AF-A0A534IRI7-F1
#
_cell.length_a   1.000
_cell.length_b   1.000
_cell.length_c   1.000
_cell.angle_alpha   90.00
_cell.angle_beta   90.00
_cell.angle_gamma   90.00
#
_symmetry.space_group_name_H-M   'P 1'
#
loop_
_entity.id
_entity.type
_entity.pdbx_description
1 polymer ?
#
loop_
_entity_poly.entity_id
_entity_poly.type
_entity_poly.pdbx_seq_one_letter_code
_entity_poly.pdbx_strand_id
1 'polypeptide(L)'
;MNDLHLAPETLDRRALLRALRALKKGDFTMRLPLDLTGIDGQIAEVFNDIVEMNESIASELARVCKTVGKEGQINQRLRVAGVVGAWAGEMDSVNQLIGDLARPTAAVARVIESVADGDLSQRMLLEIDGLPLRGEFQRIGKVVNTMVTQLNAFASEVSRVAREVGTEGKLGGQARVPGAAGTWKDLTDNVNALAANLTGQMRNIAEVTMAVVKGDLSKKITV
;
A
#
# COMPACT_ATOMS: atom_id res chain seq x y z
N MET A 1 -29.74 -36.30 -56.87
CA MET A 1 -30.33 -35.68 -55.68
C MET A 1 -29.24 -34.83 -55.04
N ASN A 2 -29.14 -33.57 -55.45
CA ASN A 2 -28.27 -32.59 -54.81
C ASN A 2 -29.16 -31.79 -53.87
N ASP A 3 -29.13 -32.12 -52.57
CA ASP A 3 -29.64 -31.22 -51.54
C ASP A 3 -28.62 -30.10 -51.34
N LEU A 4 -28.71 -29.07 -52.19
CA LEU A 4 -28.19 -27.75 -51.86
C LEU A 4 -29.03 -27.24 -50.69
N HIS A 5 -28.51 -27.38 -49.47
CA HIS A 5 -28.96 -26.59 -48.34
C HIS A 5 -28.76 -25.11 -48.69
N LEU A 6 -29.82 -24.46 -49.16
CA LEU A 6 -29.89 -23.01 -49.25
C LEU A 6 -29.68 -22.47 -47.84
N ALA A 7 -28.57 -21.76 -47.63
CA ALA A 7 -28.36 -20.97 -46.42
C ALA A 7 -29.58 -20.08 -46.20
N PRO A 8 -30.06 -19.90 -44.95
CA PRO A 8 -31.19 -19.04 -44.70
C PRO A 8 -30.89 -17.64 -45.25
N GLU A 9 -31.75 -17.11 -46.12
CA GLU A 9 -31.53 -15.77 -46.70
C GLU A 9 -31.87 -14.63 -45.72
N THR A 10 -32.55 -14.94 -44.59
CA THR A 10 -33.05 -13.92 -43.66
C THR A 10 -32.89 -14.32 -42.19
N LEU A 11 -32.63 -13.33 -41.34
CA LEU A 11 -32.48 -13.48 -39.89
C LEU A 11 -33.85 -13.57 -39.20
N ASP A 12 -34.11 -14.68 -38.49
CA ASP A 12 -35.33 -14.80 -37.68
C ASP A 12 -35.33 -13.78 -36.53
N ARG A 13 -36.29 -12.85 -36.57
CA ARG A 13 -36.50 -11.82 -35.54
C ARG A 13 -36.72 -12.40 -34.14
N ARG A 14 -37.32 -13.60 -34.02
CA ARG A 14 -37.48 -14.28 -32.72
C ARG A 14 -36.14 -14.82 -32.22
N ALA A 15 -35.28 -15.32 -33.10
CA ALA A 15 -33.91 -15.70 -32.76
C ALA A 15 -33.09 -14.48 -32.32
N LEU A 16 -33.12 -13.38 -33.08
CA LEU A 16 -32.46 -12.13 -32.71
C LEU A 16 -32.95 -11.61 -31.35
N LEU A 17 -34.26 -11.58 -31.10
CA LEU A 17 -34.81 -11.14 -29.81
C LEU A 17 -34.37 -12.04 -28.65
N ARG A 18 -34.27 -13.36 -28.86
CA ARG A 18 -33.73 -14.28 -27.85
C ARG A 18 -32.25 -14.01 -27.58
N ALA A 19 -31.45 -13.82 -28.63
CA ALA A 19 -30.03 -13.53 -28.52
C ALA A 19 -29.79 -12.19 -27.78
N LEU A 20 -30.51 -11.13 -28.14
CA LEU A 20 -30.47 -9.84 -27.43
C LEU A 20 -30.90 -9.96 -25.96
N ARG A 21 -31.90 -10.80 -25.65
CA ARG A 21 -32.32 -11.07 -24.26
C ARG A 21 -31.26 -11.85 -23.47
N ALA A 22 -30.54 -12.76 -24.11
CA ALA A 22 -29.42 -13.48 -23.50
C ALA A 22 -28.26 -12.53 -23.22
N LEU A 23 -27.84 -11.74 -24.22
CA LEU A 23 -26.81 -10.71 -24.08
C LEU A 23 -27.15 -9.72 -22.96
N LYS A 24 -28.39 -9.23 -22.90
CA LYS A 24 -28.86 -8.34 -21.82
C LYS A 24 -28.71 -8.96 -20.42
N LYS A 25 -28.78 -10.28 -20.30
CA LYS A 25 -28.61 -11.01 -19.03
C LYS A 25 -27.16 -11.37 -18.73
N GLY A 26 -26.22 -10.98 -19.59
CA GLY A 26 -24.80 -11.36 -19.47
C GLY A 26 -24.50 -12.78 -19.93
N ASP A 27 -25.40 -13.43 -20.65
CA ASP A 27 -25.12 -14.72 -21.29
C ASP A 27 -24.44 -14.45 -22.64
N PHE A 28 -23.13 -14.60 -22.64
CA PHE A 28 -22.28 -14.40 -23.82
C PHE A 28 -22.02 -15.69 -24.59
N THR A 29 -22.77 -16.78 -24.37
CA THR A 29 -22.57 -18.03 -25.13
C THR A 29 -23.33 -18.05 -26.45
N MET A 30 -24.35 -17.20 -26.58
CA MET A 30 -25.20 -17.12 -27.76
C MET A 30 -24.45 -16.48 -28.94
N ARG A 31 -24.57 -17.07 -30.11
CA ARG A 31 -24.10 -16.51 -31.39
C ARG A 31 -25.22 -16.55 -32.43
N LEU A 32 -25.25 -15.54 -33.29
CA LEU A 32 -26.11 -15.52 -34.47
C LEU A 32 -25.40 -16.20 -35.66
N PRO A 33 -26.15 -16.74 -36.64
CA PRO A 33 -25.56 -17.45 -37.77
C PRO A 33 -24.67 -16.56 -38.64
N LEU A 34 -23.53 -17.09 -39.09
CA LEU A 34 -22.53 -16.39 -39.91
C LEU A 34 -22.70 -16.64 -41.42
N ASP A 35 -23.59 -17.55 -41.79
CA ASP A 35 -23.92 -17.92 -43.17
C ASP A 35 -24.96 -16.98 -43.80
N LEU A 36 -25.50 -16.03 -43.02
CA LEU A 36 -26.39 -14.99 -43.49
C LEU A 36 -25.63 -13.97 -44.35
N THR A 37 -26.30 -13.43 -45.37
CA THR A 37 -25.74 -12.41 -46.27
C THR A 37 -26.55 -11.11 -46.22
N GLY A 38 -26.02 -10.04 -46.83
CA GLY A 38 -26.68 -8.73 -46.83
C GLY A 38 -26.71 -8.09 -45.43
N ILE A 39 -27.78 -7.31 -45.17
CA ILE A 39 -27.93 -6.60 -43.89
C ILE A 39 -28.13 -7.58 -42.72
N ASP A 40 -28.82 -8.69 -42.93
CA ASP A 40 -29.03 -9.70 -41.88
C ASP A 40 -27.73 -10.38 -41.46
N GLY A 41 -26.82 -10.61 -42.41
CA GLY A 41 -25.45 -11.05 -42.13
C GLY A 41 -24.65 -10.00 -41.34
N GLN A 42 -24.69 -8.73 -41.75
CA GLN A 42 -24.02 -7.64 -41.02
C GLN A 42 -24.56 -7.47 -39.59
N ILE A 43 -25.87 -7.62 -39.39
CA ILE A 43 -26.48 -7.59 -38.05
C ILE A 43 -25.95 -8.76 -37.21
N ALA A 44 -25.87 -9.96 -37.78
CA ALA A 44 -25.35 -11.13 -37.08
C ALA A 44 -23.87 -10.98 -36.70
N GLU A 45 -23.04 -10.46 -37.60
CA GLU A 45 -21.62 -10.15 -37.38
C GLU A 45 -21.45 -9.13 -36.25
N VAL A 46 -22.08 -7.95 -36.37
CA VAL A 46 -21.99 -6.89 -35.35
C VAL A 46 -22.51 -7.38 -33.99
N PHE A 47 -23.58 -8.18 -33.97
CA PHE A 47 -24.06 -8.77 -32.72
C PHE A 47 -23.01 -9.69 -32.10
N ASN A 48 -22.42 -10.58 -32.90
CA ASN A 48 -21.40 -11.53 -32.42
C ASN A 48 -20.15 -10.79 -31.91
N ASP A 49 -19.72 -9.73 -32.60
CA ASP A 49 -18.61 -8.88 -32.18
C ASP A 49 -18.89 -8.22 -30.82
N ILE A 50 -20.12 -7.71 -30.62
CA ILE A 50 -20.55 -7.15 -29.33
C ILE A 50 -20.52 -8.22 -28.24
N VAL A 51 -20.96 -9.45 -28.55
CA VAL A 51 -20.92 -10.55 -27.58
C VAL A 51 -19.48 -10.89 -27.19
N GLU A 52 -18.57 -11.02 -28.16
CA GLU A 52 -17.16 -11.32 -27.92
C GLU A 52 -16.45 -10.21 -27.13
N MET A 53 -16.73 -8.94 -27.47
CA MET A 53 -16.18 -7.81 -26.72
C MET A 53 -16.67 -7.81 -25.27
N ASN A 54 -17.96 -8.02 -25.03
CA ASN A 54 -18.51 -8.07 -23.68
C ASN A 54 -17.97 -9.25 -22.86
N GLU A 55 -17.82 -10.42 -23.48
CA GLU A 55 -17.21 -11.60 -22.86
C GLU A 55 -15.76 -11.31 -22.44
N SER A 56 -14.99 -10.68 -23.33
CA SER A 56 -13.59 -10.30 -23.08
C SER A 56 -13.47 -9.28 -21.96
N ILE A 57 -14.32 -8.25 -21.94
CA ILE A 57 -14.37 -7.25 -20.87
C ILE A 57 -14.72 -7.90 -19.52
N ALA A 58 -15.75 -8.74 -19.49
CA ALA A 58 -16.18 -9.41 -18.26
C ALA A 58 -15.07 -10.33 -17.70
N SER A 59 -14.41 -11.09 -18.57
CA SER A 59 -13.29 -11.97 -18.19
C SER A 59 -12.10 -11.17 -17.64
N GLU A 60 -11.71 -10.09 -18.33
CA GLU A 60 -10.60 -9.25 -17.88
C GLU A 60 -10.90 -8.50 -16.57
N LEU A 61 -12.13 -8.02 -16.38
CA LEU A 61 -12.58 -7.45 -15.11
C LEU A 61 -12.50 -8.48 -13.98
N ALA A 62 -12.96 -9.72 -14.22
CA ALA A 62 -12.87 -10.79 -13.23
C ALA A 62 -11.41 -11.12 -12.88
N ARG A 63 -10.53 -11.18 -13.88
CA ARG A 63 -9.09 -11.39 -13.70
C ARG A 63 -8.48 -10.29 -12.85
N VAL A 64 -8.66 -9.02 -13.21
CA VAL A 64 -8.07 -7.88 -12.49
C VAL A 64 -8.60 -7.79 -11.07
N CYS A 65 -9.89 -8.03 -10.85
CA CYS A 65 -10.47 -8.10 -9.51
C CYS A 65 -9.81 -9.18 -8.64
N LYS A 66 -9.48 -10.34 -9.21
CA LYS A 66 -8.74 -11.38 -8.49
C LYS A 66 -7.30 -10.94 -8.20
N THR A 67 -6.56 -10.48 -9.20
CA THR A 67 -5.12 -10.19 -9.04
C THR A 67 -4.87 -8.95 -8.18
N VAL A 68 -5.62 -7.86 -8.41
CA VAL A 68 -5.48 -6.61 -7.63
C VAL A 68 -6.15 -6.77 -6.27
N GLY A 69 -7.39 -7.26 -6.25
CA GLY A 69 -8.20 -7.28 -5.04
C GLY A 69 -7.87 -8.40 -4.06
N LYS A 70 -7.50 -9.59 -4.54
CA LYS A 70 -7.21 -10.75 -3.67
C LYS A 70 -5.72 -11.05 -3.54
N GLU A 71 -4.97 -10.89 -4.62
CA GLU A 71 -3.53 -11.23 -4.64
C GLU A 71 -2.62 -10.02 -4.38
N GLY A 72 -3.18 -8.80 -4.29
CA GLY A 72 -2.45 -7.58 -3.97
C GLY A 72 -1.53 -7.07 -5.10
N GLN A 73 -1.66 -7.60 -6.32
CA GLN A 73 -0.85 -7.19 -7.47
C GLN A 73 -1.37 -5.87 -8.08
N ILE A 74 -1.20 -4.77 -7.35
CA ILE A 74 -1.76 -3.44 -7.66
C ILE A 74 -1.20 -2.78 -8.94
N ASN A 75 -0.21 -3.40 -9.58
CA ASN A 75 0.34 -2.96 -10.88
C ASN A 75 -0.38 -3.58 -12.09
N GLN A 76 -1.29 -4.53 -11.85
CA GLN A 76 -2.10 -5.12 -12.92
C GLN A 76 -3.12 -4.11 -13.45
N ARG A 77 -3.37 -4.16 -14.76
CA ARG A 77 -4.30 -3.26 -15.48
C ARG A 77 -5.22 -4.08 -16.38
N LEU A 78 -6.39 -3.53 -16.67
CA LEU A 78 -7.31 -4.06 -17.68
C LEU A 78 -6.68 -3.89 -19.06
N ARG A 79 -6.77 -4.94 -19.87
CA ARG A 79 -6.29 -4.96 -21.24
C ARG A 79 -7.22 -5.81 -22.09
N VAL A 80 -8.08 -5.16 -22.88
CA VAL A 80 -8.91 -5.85 -23.87
C VAL A 80 -8.60 -5.28 -25.24
N ALA A 81 -8.35 -6.17 -26.20
CA ALA A 81 -8.06 -5.81 -27.58
C ALA A 81 -9.32 -5.35 -28.30
N GLY A 82 -9.17 -4.46 -29.29
CA GLY A 82 -10.28 -4.04 -30.15
C GLY A 82 -11.30 -3.09 -29.50
N VAL A 83 -11.11 -2.70 -28.24
CA VAL A 83 -12.00 -1.76 -27.56
C VAL A 83 -11.73 -0.34 -28.04
N VAL A 84 -12.77 0.36 -28.47
CA VAL A 84 -12.70 1.74 -29.00
C VAL A 84 -13.81 2.62 -28.43
N GLY A 85 -13.68 3.93 -28.60
CA GLY A 85 -14.71 4.90 -28.21
C GLY A 85 -14.99 4.92 -26.70
N ALA A 86 -16.26 4.99 -26.33
CA ALA A 86 -16.68 5.07 -24.93
C ALA A 86 -16.19 3.88 -24.09
N TRP A 87 -16.18 2.67 -24.66
CA TRP A 87 -15.69 1.48 -23.98
C TRP A 87 -14.22 1.58 -23.61
N ALA A 88 -13.38 2.17 -24.48
CA ALA A 88 -11.97 2.39 -24.17
C ALA A 88 -11.83 3.39 -23.01
N GLY A 89 -12.64 4.46 -23.03
CA GLY A 89 -12.72 5.42 -21.93
C GLY A 89 -13.16 4.80 -20.60
N GLU A 90 -14.06 3.80 -20.61
CA GLU A 90 -14.42 3.04 -19.41
C GLU A 90 -13.24 2.23 -18.88
N MET A 91 -12.48 1.58 -19.76
CA MET A 91 -11.26 0.85 -19.36
C MET A 91 -10.21 1.78 -18.76
N ASP A 92 -9.99 2.94 -19.40
CA ASP A 92 -9.06 3.96 -18.93
C ASP A 92 -9.49 4.50 -17.56
N SER A 93 -10.78 4.73 -17.35
CA SER A 93 -11.32 5.18 -16.05
C SER A 93 -11.05 4.18 -14.93
N VAL A 94 -11.24 2.88 -15.20
CA VAL A 94 -10.93 1.84 -14.21
C VAL A 94 -9.42 1.72 -13.97
N ASN A 95 -8.61 1.77 -15.03
CA ASN A 95 -7.15 1.74 -14.92
C ASN A 95 -6.60 2.95 -14.16
N GLN A 96 -7.20 4.12 -14.35
CA GLN A 96 -6.90 5.33 -13.60
C GLN A 96 -7.24 5.14 -12.12
N LEU A 97 -8.43 4.63 -11.79
CA LEU A 97 -8.82 4.35 -10.41
C LEU A 97 -7.85 3.37 -9.73
N ILE A 98 -7.44 2.30 -10.43
CA ILE A 98 -6.44 1.36 -9.91
C ILE A 98 -5.12 2.10 -9.64
N GLY A 99 -4.68 2.97 -10.56
CA GLY A 99 -3.48 3.79 -10.40
C GLY A 99 -3.55 4.73 -9.20
N ASP A 100 -4.67 5.45 -9.05
CA ASP A 100 -4.89 6.43 -7.99
C ASP A 100 -4.93 5.80 -6.59
N LEU A 101 -5.32 4.53 -6.49
CA LEU A 101 -5.24 3.75 -5.25
C LEU A 101 -3.86 3.09 -5.05
N ALA A 102 -3.22 2.64 -6.13
CA ALA A 102 -1.96 1.92 -6.06
C ALA A 102 -0.79 2.82 -5.66
N ARG A 103 -0.69 4.04 -6.22
CA ARG A 103 0.46 4.93 -5.99
C ARG A 103 0.61 5.34 -4.52
N PRO A 104 -0.43 5.82 -3.80
CA PRO A 104 -0.31 6.15 -2.39
C PRO A 104 0.01 4.93 -1.53
N THR A 105 -0.59 3.77 -1.84
CA THR A 105 -0.33 2.51 -1.13
C THR A 105 1.14 2.11 -1.24
N ALA A 106 1.70 2.16 -2.45
CA ALA A 106 3.11 1.88 -2.68
C ALA A 106 4.03 2.90 -1.98
N ALA A 107 3.65 4.18 -1.96
CA ALA A 107 4.43 5.21 -1.26
C ALA A 107 4.47 4.97 0.26
N VAL A 108 3.36 4.55 0.87
CA VAL A 108 3.32 4.17 2.29
C VAL A 108 4.21 2.95 2.55
N ALA A 109 4.11 1.92 1.71
CA ALA A 109 4.93 0.72 1.84
C ALA A 109 6.43 1.05 1.82
N ARG A 110 6.88 1.89 0.87
CA ARG A 110 8.28 2.31 0.79
C ARG A 110 8.79 3.01 2.05
N VAL A 111 7.98 3.86 2.67
CA VAL A 111 8.37 4.54 3.91
C VAL A 111 8.47 3.55 5.06
N ILE A 112 7.56 2.58 5.14
CA ILE A 112 7.61 1.52 6.15
C ILE A 112 8.85 0.64 5.96
N GLU A 113 9.18 0.26 4.72
CA GLU A 113 10.42 -0.46 4.37
C GLU A 113 11.66 0.33 4.81
N SER A 114 11.72 1.62 4.51
CA SER A 114 12.83 2.49 4.91
C SER A 114 13.01 2.52 6.44
N VAL A 115 11.90 2.62 7.18
CA VAL A 115 11.90 2.56 8.64
C VAL A 115 12.37 1.20 9.15
N ALA A 116 11.96 0.10 8.50
CA ALA A 116 12.38 -1.25 8.86
C ALA A 116 13.89 -1.45 8.67
N ASP A 117 14.47 -0.80 7.64
CA ASP A 117 15.92 -0.78 7.40
C ASP A 117 16.68 0.21 8.29
N GLY A 118 15.97 0.94 9.17
CA GLY A 118 16.54 1.91 10.10
C GLY A 118 16.74 3.32 9.53
N ASP A 119 16.32 3.58 8.29
CA ASP A 119 16.33 4.92 7.70
C ASP A 119 15.08 5.71 8.13
N LEU A 120 15.26 6.54 9.16
CA LEU A 120 14.23 7.44 9.70
C LEU A 120 14.26 8.84 9.05
N SER A 121 15.02 9.03 7.97
CA SER A 121 15.06 10.28 7.20
C SER A 121 13.95 10.34 6.14
N GLN A 122 13.49 9.19 5.65
CA GLN A 122 12.40 9.11 4.68
C GLN A 122 11.07 9.52 5.29
N ARG A 123 10.26 10.21 4.49
CA ARG A 123 8.93 10.68 4.88
C ARG A 123 7.91 10.41 3.79
N MET A 124 6.66 10.24 4.19
CA MET A 124 5.54 10.18 3.27
C MET A 124 5.30 11.56 2.67
N LEU A 125 5.48 11.69 1.36
CA LEU A 125 5.05 12.88 0.62
C LEU A 125 3.53 12.94 0.61
N LEU A 126 2.98 14.09 0.99
CA LEU A 126 1.53 14.34 0.95
C LEU A 126 1.07 14.87 -0.42
N GLU A 127 1.89 14.68 -1.44
CA GLU A 127 1.65 15.03 -2.83
C GLU A 127 2.28 13.95 -3.70
N ILE A 128 1.56 13.50 -4.73
CA ILE A 128 2.03 12.50 -5.69
C ILE A 128 1.67 13.01 -7.10
N ASP A 129 2.65 13.03 -8.00
CA ASP A 129 2.50 13.50 -9.39
C ASP A 129 1.90 14.92 -9.50
N GLY A 130 2.28 15.83 -8.59
CA GLY A 130 1.78 17.20 -8.55
C GLY A 130 0.37 17.35 -7.95
N LEU A 131 -0.22 16.26 -7.45
CA LEU A 131 -1.55 16.27 -6.85
C LEU A 131 -1.48 16.04 -5.33
N PRO A 132 -2.04 16.94 -4.51
CA PRO A 132 -2.03 16.76 -3.07
C PRO A 132 -2.93 15.58 -2.68
N LEU A 133 -2.43 14.75 -1.76
CA LEU A 133 -3.23 13.71 -1.13
C LEU A 133 -4.37 14.35 -0.34
N ARG A 134 -5.56 13.76 -0.47
CA ARG A 134 -6.79 14.21 0.20
C ARG A 134 -7.46 13.06 0.93
N GLY A 135 -8.40 13.41 1.80
CA GLY A 135 -9.21 12.45 2.54
C GLY A 135 -8.36 11.43 3.28
N GLU A 136 -8.66 10.15 3.06
CA GLU A 136 -8.05 9.04 3.78
C GLU A 136 -6.56 8.88 3.50
N PHE A 137 -6.11 9.08 2.25
CA PHE A 137 -4.68 9.00 1.92
C PHE A 137 -3.86 10.09 2.62
N GLN A 138 -4.42 11.29 2.74
CA GLN A 138 -3.77 12.37 3.49
C GLN A 138 -3.67 12.02 4.99
N ARG A 139 -4.75 11.48 5.56
CA ARG A 139 -4.80 11.07 6.96
C ARG A 139 -3.75 10.00 7.24
N ILE A 140 -3.69 8.95 6.42
CA ILE A 140 -2.70 7.87 6.53
C ILE A 140 -1.29 8.45 6.43
N GLY A 141 -1.01 9.29 5.43
CA GLY A 141 0.32 9.88 5.27
C GLY A 141 0.75 10.73 6.47
N LYS A 142 -0.17 11.50 7.07
CA LYS A 142 0.10 12.26 8.30
C LYS A 142 0.37 11.36 9.50
N VAL A 143 -0.34 10.24 9.63
CA VAL A 143 -0.11 9.25 10.69
C VAL A 143 1.26 8.60 10.53
N VAL A 144 1.62 8.16 9.31
CA VAL A 144 2.95 7.60 9.00
C VAL A 144 4.04 8.61 9.33
N ASN A 145 3.91 9.88 8.92
CA ASN A 145 4.89 10.92 9.24
C ASN A 145 5.03 11.19 10.74
N THR A 146 3.92 11.16 11.48
CA THR A 146 3.94 11.27 12.95
C THR A 146 4.71 10.11 13.57
N MET A 147 4.48 8.87 13.12
CA MET A 147 5.21 7.68 13.57
C MET A 147 6.71 7.81 13.31
N VAL A 148 7.11 8.17 12.08
CA VAL A 148 8.53 8.39 11.73
C VAL A 148 9.16 9.46 12.61
N THR A 149 8.44 10.56 12.87
CA THR A 149 8.95 11.65 13.71
C THR A 149 9.19 11.18 15.15
N GLN A 150 8.28 10.40 15.73
CA GLN A 150 8.43 9.85 17.08
C GLN A 150 9.60 8.87 17.16
N LEU A 151 9.73 7.98 16.18
CA LEU A 151 10.87 7.05 16.07
C LEU A 151 12.20 7.79 16.00
N ASN A 152 12.28 8.82 15.16
CA ASN A 152 13.50 9.61 14.97
C ASN A 152 13.89 10.36 16.25
N ALA A 153 12.91 11.00 16.90
CA ALA A 153 13.13 11.67 18.19
C ALA A 153 13.63 10.70 19.28
N PHE A 154 13.04 9.52 19.37
CA PHE A 154 13.46 8.48 20.31
C PHE A 154 14.89 8.00 20.02
N ALA A 155 15.20 7.65 18.76
CA ALA A 155 16.53 7.19 18.36
C ALA A 155 17.62 8.24 18.65
N SER A 156 17.33 9.51 18.39
CA SER A 156 18.22 10.63 18.69
C SER A 156 18.47 10.75 20.20
N GLU A 157 17.42 10.72 21.02
CA GLU A 157 17.55 10.86 22.47
C GLU A 157 18.29 9.70 23.13
N VAL A 158 18.01 8.46 22.71
CA VAL A 158 18.76 7.28 23.20
C VAL A 158 20.23 7.39 22.83
N SER A 159 20.54 7.76 21.58
CA SER A 159 21.92 7.93 21.13
C SER A 159 22.64 9.03 21.90
N ARG A 160 21.96 10.14 22.19
CA ARG A 160 22.50 11.26 22.97
C ARG A 160 22.81 10.84 24.40
N VAL A 161 21.86 10.22 25.10
CA VAL A 161 22.04 9.78 26.50
C VAL A 161 23.13 8.72 26.62
N ALA A 162 23.15 7.75 25.69
CA ALA A 162 24.20 6.73 25.67
C ALA A 162 25.59 7.36 25.51
N ARG A 163 25.73 8.38 24.65
CA ARG A 163 26.98 9.12 24.49
C ARG A 163 27.34 9.93 25.74
N GLU A 164 26.42 10.73 26.25
CA GLU A 164 26.66 11.61 27.41
C GLU A 164 27.03 10.81 28.66
N VAL A 165 26.20 9.85 29.04
CA VAL A 165 26.38 9.11 30.31
C VAL A 165 27.41 8.00 30.15
N GLY A 166 27.42 7.30 29.01
CA GLY A 166 28.27 6.13 28.80
C GLY A 166 29.67 6.44 28.27
N THR A 167 29.84 7.47 27.43
CA THR A 167 31.13 7.76 26.77
C THR A 167 31.78 9.03 27.31
N GLU A 168 31.01 10.12 27.41
CA GLU A 168 31.54 11.43 27.83
C GLU A 168 31.62 11.56 29.36
N GLY A 169 31.04 10.62 30.11
CA GLY A 169 31.03 10.65 31.58
C GLY A 169 30.20 11.80 32.18
N LYS A 170 29.30 12.41 31.39
CA LYS A 170 28.34 13.41 31.87
C LYS A 170 27.23 12.72 32.63
N LEU A 171 27.48 12.53 33.93
CA LEU A 171 26.56 11.81 34.82
C LEU A 171 25.27 12.60 35.05
N GLY A 172 24.13 11.90 35.00
CA GLY A 172 22.80 12.46 35.22
C GLY A 172 22.04 12.86 33.94
N GLY A 173 22.59 12.56 32.75
CA GLY A 173 21.87 12.73 31.48
C GLY A 173 20.60 11.87 31.44
N GLN A 174 19.51 12.44 30.94
CA GLN A 174 18.21 11.78 30.80
C GLN A 174 17.62 12.04 29.41
N ALA A 175 16.94 11.05 28.87
CA ALA A 175 16.21 11.09 27.61
C ALA A 175 14.89 11.81 27.83
N ARG A 176 14.56 12.73 26.92
CA ARG A 176 13.28 13.43 26.91
C ARG A 176 12.69 13.40 25.51
N VAL A 177 11.74 12.48 25.30
CA VAL A 177 11.05 12.33 24.01
C VAL A 177 9.67 12.99 24.09
N PRO A 178 9.45 14.14 23.41
CA PRO A 178 8.16 14.84 23.44
C PRO A 178 7.02 13.98 22.89
N GLY A 179 5.90 13.94 23.62
CA GLY A 179 4.72 13.18 23.19
C GLY A 179 4.84 11.66 23.34
N ALA A 180 5.90 11.16 23.99
CA ALA A 180 6.01 9.73 24.30
C ALA A 180 4.86 9.27 25.21
N ALA A 181 4.13 8.26 24.76
CA ALA A 181 3.04 7.62 25.48
C ALA A 181 3.04 6.11 25.21
N GLY A 182 2.40 5.33 26.09
CA GLY A 182 2.40 3.87 26.02
C GLY A 182 3.82 3.30 25.97
N THR A 183 4.06 2.35 25.07
CA THR A 183 5.36 1.67 24.92
C THR A 183 6.53 2.65 24.73
N TRP A 184 6.34 3.79 24.05
CA TRP A 184 7.40 4.79 23.86
C TRP A 184 7.83 5.44 25.18
N LYS A 185 6.87 5.68 26.07
CA LYS A 185 7.14 6.22 27.40
C LYS A 185 7.88 5.19 28.24
N ASP A 186 7.42 3.95 28.23
CA ASP A 186 8.05 2.85 28.99
C ASP A 186 9.52 2.65 28.56
N LEU A 187 9.80 2.69 27.25
CA LEU A 187 11.17 2.60 26.74
C LEU A 187 12.04 3.80 27.17
N THR A 188 11.48 5.01 27.14
CA THR A 188 12.19 6.22 27.60
C THR A 188 12.50 6.15 29.09
N ASP A 189 11.54 5.72 29.90
CA ASP A 189 11.68 5.58 31.35
C ASP A 189 12.73 4.49 31.69
N ASN A 190 12.77 3.39 30.93
CA ASN A 190 13.80 2.35 31.08
C ASN A 190 15.22 2.87 30.77
N VAL A 191 15.39 3.64 29.69
CA VAL A 191 16.69 4.27 29.37
C VAL A 191 17.12 5.23 30.47
N ASN A 192 16.17 6.00 31.03
CA ASN A 192 16.43 6.90 32.14
C ASN A 192 16.82 6.15 33.42
N ALA A 193 16.18 5.03 33.72
CA ALA A 193 16.55 4.18 34.86
C ALA A 193 17.97 3.62 34.71
N LEU A 194 18.35 3.15 33.51
CA LEU A 194 19.70 2.68 33.21
C LEU A 194 20.74 3.80 33.38
N ALA A 195 20.47 4.99 32.84
CA ALA A 195 21.35 6.15 32.96
C ALA A 195 21.51 6.62 34.42
N ALA A 196 20.43 6.60 35.20
CA ALA A 196 20.44 6.95 36.61
C ALA A 196 21.25 5.94 37.44
N ASN A 197 21.07 4.65 37.20
CA ASN A 197 21.82 3.59 37.86
C ASN A 197 23.32 3.70 37.57
N LEU A 198 23.71 3.88 36.31
CA LEU A 198 25.11 4.07 35.92
C LEU A 198 25.73 5.32 36.58
N THR A 199 24.97 6.41 36.62
CA THR A 199 25.36 7.65 37.32
C THR A 199 25.61 7.41 38.80
N GLY A 200 24.69 6.70 39.47
CA GLY A 200 24.81 6.37 40.89
C GLY A 200 26.05 5.52 41.18
N GLN A 201 26.27 4.48 40.38
CA GLN A 201 27.43 3.60 40.51
C GLN A 201 28.75 4.36 40.33
N MET A 202 28.86 5.22 39.32
CA MET A 202 30.08 6.01 39.10
C MET A 202 30.36 7.02 40.21
N ARG A 203 29.32 7.68 40.74
CA ARG A 203 29.48 8.58 41.89
C ARG A 203 29.93 7.83 43.15
N ASN A 204 29.36 6.66 43.41
CA ASN A 204 29.75 5.81 44.53
C ASN A 204 31.24 5.43 44.45
N ILE A 205 31.70 5.01 43.26
CA ILE A 205 33.12 4.70 43.02
C ILE A 205 33.99 5.93 43.26
N ALA A 206 33.59 7.11 42.77
CA ALA A 206 34.34 8.35 42.98
C ALA A 206 34.43 8.72 44.47
N GLU A 207 33.34 8.59 45.23
CA GLU A 207 33.31 8.84 46.67
C GLU A 207 34.22 7.89 47.45
N VAL A 208 34.15 6.59 47.16
CA VAL A 208 35.03 5.58 47.78
C VAL A 208 36.50 5.86 47.43
N THR A 209 36.80 6.20 46.17
CA THR A 209 38.17 6.52 45.73
C THR A 209 38.71 7.75 46.47
N MET A 210 37.90 8.80 46.63
CA MET A 210 38.28 9.98 47.42
C MET A 210 38.49 9.65 48.90
N ALA A 211 37.69 8.77 49.49
CA ALA A 211 37.86 8.32 50.87
C ALA A 211 39.19 7.57 51.06
N VAL A 212 39.52 6.66 50.14
CA VAL A 212 40.79 5.93 50.13
C VAL A 212 41.98 6.90 50.02
N VAL A 213 41.91 7.90 49.13
CA VAL A 213 42.97 8.94 49.00
C VAL A 213 43.14 9.74 50.28
N LYS A 214 42.05 9.95 51.05
CA LYS A 214 42.08 10.61 52.36
C LYS A 214 42.48 9.69 53.52
N GLY A 215 42.78 8.41 53.24
CA GLY A 215 43.20 7.42 54.23
C GLY A 215 42.05 6.67 54.91
N ASP A 216 40.80 6.87 54.50
CA ASP A 216 39.62 6.16 55.02
C ASP A 216 39.34 4.90 54.18
N LEU A 217 39.82 3.75 54.65
CA LEU A 217 39.59 2.43 54.03
C LEU A 217 38.28 1.76 54.49
N SER A 218 37.48 2.42 55.34
CA SER A 218 36.23 1.84 55.85
C SER A 218 35.09 1.87 54.81
N LYS A 219 35.21 2.74 53.79
CA LYS A 219 34.22 2.87 52.70
C LYS A 219 34.35 1.74 51.69
N LYS A 220 33.20 1.18 51.27
CA LYS A 220 33.10 0.12 50.27
C LYS A 220 32.22 0.55 49.12
N ILE A 221 32.50 0.04 47.93
CA ILE A 221 31.66 0.25 46.75
C ILE A 221 30.32 -0.47 46.98
N THR A 222 29.22 0.25 46.84
CA THR A 222 27.86 -0.31 46.87
C THR A 222 27.22 -0.15 45.49
N VAL A 223 26.63 -1.24 44.98
CA VAL A 223 26.03 -1.32 43.63
C VAL A 223 24.52 -1.13 43.70
#